data_AF-A0A498JHT8-F1
#
_entry.id   AF-A0A498JHT8-F1
#
_cell.length_a   1.000
_cell.length_b   1.000
_cell.length_c   1.000
_cell.angle_alpha   90.00
_cell.angle_beta   90.00
_cell.angle_gamma   90.00
#
_symmetry.space_group_name_H-M   'P 1'
#
loop_
_entity.id
_entity.type
_entity.pdbx_description
1 polymer ?
#
loop_
_entity_poly.entity_id
_entity_poly.type
_entity_poly.pdbx_seq_one_letter_code
_entity_poly.pdbx_strand_id
1 'polypeptide(L)'
;MLVRIIAAVGLPLATGFAFLKIFDAVKENHWWDVPLWLPFFTTLLTFGTSALGIAYGALSTSWDAEKKGSVLGLEEAQSNWVEMWRKEDESNNSKK
;
A
#
# COMPACT_ATOMS: atom_id res chain seq x y z
N MET A 1 14.37 -3.19 3.18
CA MET A 1 13.07 -3.84 2.92
C MET A 1 12.02 -3.42 3.96
N LEU A 2 12.17 -3.74 5.24
CA LEU A 2 11.22 -3.40 6.31
C LEU A 2 10.88 -1.90 6.38
N VAL A 3 11.87 -1.02 6.21
CA VAL A 3 11.69 0.45 6.21
C VAL A 3 10.74 0.91 5.10
N ARG A 4 10.76 0.28 3.92
CA ARG A 4 9.87 0.65 2.81
C ARG A 4 8.43 0.24 3.08
N ILE A 5 8.24 -0.92 3.72
CA ILE A 5 6.92 -1.39 4.15
C ILE A 5 6.38 -0.44 5.24
N ILE A 6 7.18 -0.16 6.26
CA ILE A 6 6.79 0.74 7.35
C ILE A 6 6.49 2.14 6.82
N ALA A 7 7.26 2.65 5.86
CA ALA A 7 6.97 3.94 5.23
C ALA A 7 5.70 3.89 4.35
N ALA A 8 5.55 2.87 3.49
CA ALA A 8 4.42 2.73 2.58
C ALA A 8 3.09 2.43 3.30
N VAL A 9 3.14 1.83 4.49
CA VAL A 9 1.95 1.49 5.30
C VAL A 9 1.72 2.51 6.40
N GLY A 10 2.76 2.86 7.14
CA GLY A 10 2.66 3.74 8.31
C GLY A 10 2.38 5.19 7.94
N LEU A 11 2.94 5.68 6.83
CA LEU A 11 2.76 7.06 6.41
C LEU A 11 1.31 7.34 5.98
N PRO A 12 0.67 6.52 5.10
CA PRO A 12 -0.73 6.71 4.77
C PRO A 12 -1.67 6.50 5.97
N LEU A 13 -1.40 5.55 6.88
CA LEU A 13 -2.19 5.39 8.10
C LEU A 13 -2.13 6.62 9.01
N ALA A 14 -0.92 7.12 9.30
CA ALA A 14 -0.75 8.31 10.13
C ALA A 14 -1.44 9.52 9.51
N THR A 15 -1.33 9.69 8.20
CA THR A 15 -2.04 10.73 7.45
C THR A 15 -3.56 10.54 7.54
N GLY A 16 -4.09 9.33 7.41
CA GLY A 16 -5.52 9.04 7.56
C GLY A 16 -6.05 9.42 8.93
N PHE A 17 -5.36 9.03 10.00
CA PHE A 17 -5.75 9.42 11.37
C PHE A 17 -5.70 10.93 11.58
N ALA A 18 -4.68 11.62 11.06
CA ALA A 18 -4.59 13.07 11.15
C ALA A 18 -5.77 13.76 10.44
N PHE A 19 -6.13 13.31 9.22
CA PHE A 19 -7.27 13.84 8.49
C PHE A 19 -8.60 13.59 9.20
N LEU A 20 -8.80 12.40 9.78
CA LEU A 20 -10.01 12.11 10.56
C LEU A 20 -10.15 13.08 11.74
N LYS A 21 -9.06 13.37 12.46
CA LYS A 21 -9.07 14.36 13.55
C LYS A 21 -9.36 15.77 13.08
N ILE A 22 -8.85 16.17 11.92
CA ILE A 22 -9.16 17.47 11.32
C ILE A 22 -10.65 17.54 10.95
N PHE A 23 -11.21 16.49 10.31
CA PHE A 23 -12.63 16.47 9.95
C PHE A 23 -13.54 16.52 11.18
N ASP A 24 -13.20 15.80 12.24
CA ASP A 24 -13.93 15.87 13.51
C ASP A 24 -13.90 17.29 14.09
N ALA A 25 -12.72 17.92 14.17
CA ALA A 25 -12.58 19.28 14.70
C ALA A 25 -13.33 20.33 13.88
N VAL A 26 -13.28 20.24 12.55
CA VAL A 26 -14.03 21.15 11.65
C VAL A 26 -15.53 20.99 11.83
N LYS A 27 -16.00 19.75 11.97
CA LYS A 27 -17.41 19.44 12.20
C LYS A 27 -17.89 19.95 13.56
N GLU A 28 -17.11 19.75 14.61
CA GLU A 28 -17.46 20.16 15.98
C GLU A 28 -17.59 21.69 16.10
N ASN A 29 -16.67 22.42 15.46
CA ASN A 29 -16.68 23.88 15.42
C ASN A 29 -17.72 24.48 14.45
N HIS A 30 -18.48 23.66 13.71
CA HIS A 30 -19.47 24.11 12.71
C HIS A 30 -18.92 25.09 11.67
N TRP A 31 -17.61 25.01 11.38
CA TRP A 31 -16.97 25.92 10.43
C TRP A 31 -17.36 25.62 8.99
N TRP A 32 -17.67 24.36 8.69
CA TRP A 32 -17.99 23.90 7.35
C TRP A 32 -18.81 22.61 7.42
N ASP A 33 -19.87 22.51 6.61
CA ASP A 33 -20.62 21.26 6.42
C ASP A 33 -19.81 20.30 5.54
N VAL A 34 -18.98 19.48 6.18
CA VAL A 34 -18.11 18.52 5.49
C VAL A 34 -18.97 17.43 4.85
N PRO A 35 -18.99 17.30 3.51
CA PRO A 35 -19.78 16.29 2.85
C PRO A 35 -19.31 14.88 3.22
N LEU A 36 -20.24 13.94 3.41
CA LEU A 36 -19.95 12.56 3.85
C LEU A 36 -18.97 11.80 2.94
N TRP A 37 -18.98 12.11 1.64
CA TRP A 37 -18.08 11.47 0.67
C TRP A 37 -16.60 11.78 0.93
N LEU A 38 -16.30 12.92 1.57
CA LEU A 38 -14.93 13.38 1.76
C LEU A 38 -14.18 12.55 2.82
N PRO A 39 -14.67 12.37 4.06
CA PRO A 39 -14.04 11.46 5.03
C PRO A 39 -14.04 10.00 4.55
N PHE A 40 -15.08 9.60 3.81
CA PHE A 40 -15.17 8.27 3.24
C PHE A 40 -14.03 8.01 2.25
N PHE A 41 -13.84 8.90 1.28
CA PHE A 41 -12.77 8.78 0.29
C PHE A 41 -11.39 8.87 0.93
N THR A 42 -11.23 9.73 1.94
CA THR A 42 -9.96 9.87 2.67
C THR A 42 -9.61 8.57 3.38
N THR A 43 -10.57 7.93 4.05
CA THR A 43 -10.39 6.61 4.67
C THR A 43 -10.06 5.55 3.62
N LEU A 44 -10.83 5.49 2.53
CA LEU A 44 -10.59 4.52 1.45
C LEU A 44 -9.19 4.64 0.87
N LEU A 45 -8.74 5.86 0.57
CA LEU A 45 -7.40 6.10 0.03
C LEU A 45 -6.31 5.76 1.02
N THR A 46 -6.40 6.22 2.27
CA THR A 46 -5.34 6.04 3.27
C THR A 46 -5.21 4.58 3.69
N PHE A 47 -6.32 3.92 4.02
CA PHE A 47 -6.31 2.50 4.37
C PHE A 47 -6.09 1.60 3.15
N GLY A 48 -6.67 1.93 1.99
CA GLY A 48 -6.45 1.19 0.75
C GLY A 48 -4.98 1.25 0.29
N THR A 49 -4.37 2.44 0.32
CA THR A 49 -2.94 2.60 0.01
C THR A 49 -2.07 1.87 1.03
N SER A 50 -2.46 1.87 2.31
CA SER A 50 -1.75 1.09 3.34
C SER A 50 -1.79 -0.40 3.06
N ALA A 51 -2.95 -0.95 2.66
CA ALA A 51 -3.08 -2.34 2.27
C ALA A 51 -2.21 -2.67 1.04
N LEU A 52 -2.21 -1.80 0.02
CA LEU A 52 -1.34 -1.93 -1.16
C LEU A 52 0.15 -1.84 -0.81
N GLY A 53 0.52 -1.05 0.21
CA GLY A 53 1.89 -0.94 0.71
C GLY A 53 2.47 -2.26 1.20
N ILE A 54 1.63 -3.17 1.71
CA ILE A 54 2.05 -4.52 2.11
C ILE A 54 2.41 -5.36 0.87
N ALA A 55 1.55 -5.34 -0.15
CA ALA A 55 1.80 -6.04 -1.41
C ALA A 55 3.06 -5.50 -2.11
N TYR A 56 3.18 -4.17 -2.20
CA TYR A 56 4.40 -3.51 -2.70
C TYR A 56 5.63 -3.92 -1.90
N GLY A 57 5.50 -4.03 -0.57
CA GLY A 57 6.53 -4.52 0.31
C GLY A 57 7.07 -5.89 -0.07
N ALA A 58 6.17 -6.87 -0.26
CA ALA A 58 6.53 -8.24 -0.64
C ALA A 58 7.09 -8.34 -2.07
N LEU A 59 6.57 -7.52 -3.00
CA LEU A 59 7.00 -7.50 -4.40
C LEU A 59 8.33 -6.77 -4.59
N SER A 60 8.59 -5.69 -3.85
CA SER A 60 9.82 -4.88 -3.97
C SER A 60 11.06 -5.53 -3.35
N THR A 61 10.93 -6.74 -2.82
CA THR A 61 12.04 -7.53 -2.29
C THR A 61 12.92 -8.07 -3.39
N SER A 62 14.23 -8.11 -3.17
CA SER A 62 15.07 -8.99 -3.96
C SER A 62 14.72 -10.45 -3.63
N TRP A 63 14.23 -11.20 -4.60
CA TRP A 63 14.08 -12.67 -4.51
C TRP A 63 15.36 -13.41 -4.92
N ASP A 64 16.36 -12.67 -5.42
CA ASP A 64 17.66 -13.17 -5.81
C ASP A 64 18.70 -12.80 -4.74
N ALA A 65 19.28 -13.81 -4.09
CA ALA A 65 20.24 -13.62 -3.01
C ALA A 65 21.57 -13.00 -3.47
N GLU A 66 21.90 -13.12 -4.76
CA GLU A 66 23.15 -12.60 -5.34
C GLU A 66 23.03 -11.14 -5.83
N LYS A 67 21.81 -10.62 -5.96
CA LYS A 67 21.56 -9.24 -6.39
C LYS A 67 21.23 -8.32 -5.23
N LYS A 68 22.02 -7.25 -5.07
CA LYS A 68 21.66 -6.10 -4.23
C LYS A 68 20.43 -5.44 -4.83
N GLY A 69 19.28 -5.54 -4.15
CA GLY A 69 18.05 -4.91 -4.59
C GLY A 69 18.16 -3.37 -4.67
N SER A 70 17.40 -2.79 -5.60
CA SER A 70 17.23 -1.37 -5.85
C SER A 70 16.75 -0.62 -4.61
N VAL A 71 17.10 0.67 -4.49
CA VAL A 71 16.81 1.55 -3.33
C VAL A 71 15.31 1.84 -3.17
N LEU A 72 14.53 1.75 -4.24
CA LEU A 72 13.06 1.83 -4.18
C LEU A 72 12.41 0.45 -4.36
N GLY A 73 13.01 -0.43 -5.16
CA GLY A 73 12.50 -1.78 -5.38
C GLY A 73 11.42 -1.87 -6.45
N LEU A 74 11.31 -0.86 -7.33
CA LEU A 74 10.27 -0.78 -8.37
C LEU A 74 10.49 -1.81 -9.48
N GLU A 75 11.74 -2.00 -9.90
CA GLU A 75 12.12 -3.01 -10.89
C GLU A 75 11.86 -4.42 -10.35
N GLU A 76 12.22 -4.68 -9.09
CA GLU A 76 11.89 -5.93 -8.39
C GLU A 76 10.38 -6.13 -8.31
N ALA A 77 9.62 -5.09 -7.96
CA ALA A 77 8.18 -5.22 -7.84
C ALA A 77 7.51 -5.60 -9.17
N GLN A 78 7.94 -5.00 -10.28
CA GLN A 78 7.42 -5.33 -11.61
C GLN A 78 7.82 -6.74 -12.03
N SER A 79 9.10 -7.10 -11.88
CA SER A 79 9.61 -8.42 -12.25
C SER A 79 8.96 -9.53 -11.43
N ASN A 80 8.89 -9.37 -10.10
CA ASN A 80 8.32 -10.36 -9.19
C ASN A 80 6.80 -10.51 -9.38
N TRP A 81 6.10 -9.45 -9.79
CA TRP A 81 4.68 -9.52 -10.12
C TRP A 81 4.42 -10.46 -11.29
N VAL A 82 5.10 -10.25 -12.42
CA VAL A 82 4.94 -11.07 -13.63
C VAL A 82 5.34 -12.53 -13.35
N GLU A 83 6.45 -12.73 -12.63
CA GLU A 83 6.95 -14.05 -12.28
C GLU A 83 6.00 -14.84 -11.36
N MET A 84 5.32 -14.16 -10.43
CA MET A 84 4.35 -14.78 -9.52
C MET A 84 3.18 -15.40 -10.29
N TRP A 85 2.57 -14.65 -11.21
CA TRP A 85 1.46 -15.15 -12.03
C TRP A 85 1.89 -16.30 -12.94
N ARG A 86 3.07 -16.21 -13.55
CA ARG A 86 3.65 -17.29 -14.37
C ARG A 86 3.81 -18.58 -13.59
N LYS A 87 4.37 -18.51 -12.38
CA LYS A 87 4.53 -19.68 -11.49
C LYS A 87 3.20 -20.28 -11.08
N GLU A 88 2.19 -19.45 -10.84
CA GLU A 88 0.85 -19.90 -10.47
C GLU A 88 0.18 -20.66 -11.63
N ASP A 89 0.26 -20.14 -12.86
CA ASP A 89 -0.24 -20.78 -14.08
C ASP A 89 0.43 -22.13 -14.36
N GLU A 90 1.77 -22.19 -14.27
CA GLU A 90 2.55 -23.44 -14.43
C GLU A 90 2.15 -24.47 -13.36
N SER A 91 1.95 -24.04 -12.11
CA SER A 91 1.53 -24.92 -11.02
C SER A 91 0.12 -25.48 -11.20
N ASN A 92 -0.81 -24.69 -11.75
CA ASN A 92 -2.18 -25.11 -12.03
C ASN A 92 -2.24 -26.09 -13.19
N ASN A 93 -1.40 -25.91 -14.21
CA ASN A 93 -1.35 -26.82 -15.36
C ASN A 93 -0.71 -28.17 -15.00
N SER A 94 0.26 -28.19 -14.08
CA SER A 94 0.88 -29.43 -13.55
C SER A 94 -0.07 -30.26 -12.69
N LYS A 95 -1.09 -29.63 -12.08
CA LYS A 95 -2.10 -30.29 -11.23
C LYS A 95 -3.29 -30.86 -12.02
N LYS A 96 -3.37 -30.61 -13.33
CA LYS A 96 -4.49 -30.97 -14.20
C LYS A 96 -4.17 -32.18 -15.05
#